data_AF-A0A1G7DSG7-F1
#
_entry.id   AF-A0A1G7DSG7-F1
#
_cell.length_a   1.000
_cell.length_b   1.000
_cell.length_c   1.000
_cell.angle_alpha   90.00
_cell.angle_beta   90.00
_cell.angle_gamma   90.00
#
_symmetry.space_group_name_H-M   'P 1'
#
loop_
_entity.id
_entity.type
_entity.pdbx_description
1 polymer ?
#
loop_
_entity_poly.entity_id
_entity_poly.type
_entity_poly.pdbx_seq_one_letter_code
_entity_poly.pdbx_strand_id
1 'polypeptide(L)' 'MKITYDTVADAISCPDLTPEQTQKLQSQLSSALYRNEPVQTVVRDLLATIEAAKSGR' A
#
# COMPACT_ATOMS: atom_id res chain seq x y z
N MET A 1 -5.06 11.20 4.29
CA MET A 1 -4.78 10.09 3.36
C MET A 1 -5.65 8.91 3.74
N LYS A 2 -6.52 8.46 2.82
CA LYS A 2 -7.45 7.36 3.06
C LYS A 2 -7.11 6.21 2.12
N ILE A 3 -6.68 5.10 2.71
CA ILE A 3 -6.37 3.87 1.97
C ILE A 3 -7.54 2.92 2.20
N THR A 4 -8.13 2.47 1.11
CA THR A 4 -9.25 1.53 1.15
C THR A 4 -8.76 0.21 0.59
N TYR A 5 -8.95 -0.87 1.34
CA TYR A 5 -8.68 -2.22 0.87
C TYR A 5 -10.01 -2.93 0.68
N ASP A 6 -10.31 -3.31 -0.55
CA ASP A 6 -11.43 -4.15 -0.91
C ASP A 6 -11.00 -5.61 -0.81
N THR A 7 -11.53 -6.31 0.19
CA THR A 7 -11.22 -7.73 0.42
C THR A 7 -11.87 -8.66 -0.60
N VAL A 8 -12.93 -8.20 -1.29
CA VAL A 8 -13.64 -8.99 -2.30
C VAL A 8 -12.88 -8.94 -3.62
N ALA A 9 -12.44 -7.75 -4.01
CA ALA A 9 -11.62 -7.54 -5.20
C ALA A 9 -10.11 -7.77 -4.97
N ASP A 10 -9.71 -8.01 -3.72
CA ASP A 10 -8.31 -8.01 -3.26
C ASP A 10 -7.54 -6.79 -3.80
N ALA A 11 -8.12 -5.59 -3.65
CA ALA A 11 -7.65 -4.37 -4.30
C ALA A 11 -7.44 -3.20 -3.34
N ILE A 12 -6.33 -2.47 -3.50
CA ILE A 12 -6.07 -1.23 -2.78
C ILE A 12 -6.48 -0.04 -3.64
N SER A 13 -7.22 0.88 -3.06
CA SER A 13 -7.52 2.19 -3.64
C SER A 13 -7.03 3.30 -2.73
N CYS A 14 -6.22 4.20 -3.28
CA CYS A 14 -5.74 5.38 -2.59
C CYS A 14 -5.76 6.59 -3.55
N PRO A 15 -6.77 7.48 -3.46
CA PRO A 15 -6.92 8.61 -4.39
C PRO A 15 -5.77 9.64 -4.29
N ASP A 16 -5.02 9.62 -3.18
CA ASP A 16 -3.85 10.48 -2.97
C ASP A 16 -2.57 9.96 -3.65
N LEU A 17 -2.60 8.75 -4.23
CA LEU A 17 -1.44 8.09 -4.86
C LEU A 17 -1.59 7.99 -6.38
N THR A 18 -0.47 7.98 -7.08
CA THR A 18 -0.48 7.67 -8.52
C THR A 18 -0.86 6.20 -8.75
N PRO A 19 -1.30 5.83 -9.96
CA PRO A 19 -1.57 4.44 -10.30
C PRO A 19 -0.37 3.51 -10.03
N GLU A 20 0.84 3.96 -10.35
CA GLU A 20 2.09 3.21 -10.10
C GLU A 20 2.35 3.01 -8.60
N GLN A 21 2.14 4.05 -7.78
CA GLN A 21 2.28 3.96 -6.34
C GLN A 21 1.24 3.04 -5.71
N THR A 22 0.01 3.10 -6.20
CA THR A 22 -1.09 2.22 -5.76
C THR A 22 -0.81 0.76 -6.11
N GLN A 23 -0.30 0.50 -7.33
CA GLN A 23 0.07 -0.84 -7.77
C GLN A 23 1.24 -1.41 -6.96
N LYS A 24 2.24 -0.58 -6.64
CA LYS A 24 3.36 -0.97 -5.76
C LYS A 24 2.86 -1.33 -4.35
N LEU A 25 1.96 -0.52 -3.80
CA LEU A 25 1.30 -0.77 -2.52
C LEU A 25 0.60 -2.13 -2.51
N GLN A 26 -0.16 -2.41 -3.56
CA GLN A 26 -0.91 -3.65 -3.68
C GLN A 26 0.01 -4.87 -3.74
N SER A 27 1.09 -4.79 -4.52
CA SER A 27 2.09 -5.87 -4.59
C SER A 27 2.77 -6.14 -3.24
N GLN A 28 3.06 -5.09 -2.46
CA GLN A 28 3.61 -5.22 -1.10
C GLN A 28 2.62 -5.85 -0.14
N LEU A 29 1.34 -5.43 -0.18
CA LEU A 29 0.29 -5.97 0.67
C LEU A 29 0.01 -7.45 0.38
N SER A 30 -0.12 -7.82 -0.90
CA SER A 30 -0.29 -9.22 -1.31
C SER A 30 0.92 -10.08 -0.89
N SER A 31 2.14 -9.57 -1.04
CA SER A 31 3.36 -10.29 -0.62
C SER A 31 3.41 -10.52 0.89
N ALA A 32 3.02 -9.52 1.68
CA ALA A 32 3.02 -9.63 3.12
C ALA A 32 1.91 -10.53 3.66
N LEU A 33 0.70 -10.47 3.08
CA LEU A 33 -0.39 -11.40 3.38
C LEU A 33 0.02 -12.85 3.06
N TYR A 34 0.66 -13.07 1.90
CA TYR A 34 1.19 -14.39 1.54
C TYR A 34 2.22 -14.93 2.53
N ARG A 35 3.07 -14.05 3.07
CA ARG A 35 4.11 -14.39 4.04
C ARG A 35 3.61 -14.46 5.49
N ASN A 36 2.32 -14.22 5.74
CA ASN A 36 1.76 -14.07 7.08
C ASN A 36 2.50 -13.01 7.91
N GLU A 37 3.03 -11.98 7.25
CA GLU A 37 3.69 -10.90 7.97
C GLU A 37 2.68 -10.09 8.77
N PRO A 38 3.09 -9.56 9.94
CA PRO A 38 2.23 -8.66 10.70
C PRO A 38 1.78 -7.49 9.83
N VAL A 39 0.48 -7.23 9.79
CA VAL A 39 -0.11 -6.08 9.06
C VAL A 39 0.60 -4.76 9.38
N GLN A 40 1.13 -4.63 10.60
CA GLN A 40 1.91 -3.47 11.04
C GLN A 40 3.20 -3.26 10.23
N THR A 41 3.90 -4.32 9.83
CA THR A 41 5.08 -4.26 8.94
C THR A 41 4.68 -3.72 7.58
N VAL A 42 3.56 -4.21 7.06
CA VAL A 42 3.00 -3.78 5.78
C VAL A 42 2.64 -2.31 5.79
N VAL A 43 1.93 -1.86 6.83
CA VAL A 43 1.53 -0.47 7.03
C VAL A 43 2.75 0.45 7.16
N ARG A 44 3.81 -0.01 7.84
CA ARG A 44 5.06 0.74 7.96
C ARG A 44 5.74 0.94 6.60
N ASP A 45 5.86 -0.12 5.80
CA ASP A 45 6.47 -0.05 4.48
C ASP A 45 5.61 0.76 3.49
N LEU A 46 4.28 0.69 3.67
CA LEU A 46 3.30 1.55 3.02
C LEU A 46 3.59 3.02 3.31
N LEU A 47 3.64 3.39 4.59
CA LEU A 47 3.85 4.76 5.05
C LEU A 47 5.21 5.28 4.57
N ALA A 48 6.26 4.47 4.60
CA ALA A 48 7.56 4.84 4.06
C ALA A 48 7.52 5.10 2.54
N THR A 49 6.80 4.28 1.79
CA THR A 49 6.63 4.45 0.32
C THR A 49 5.85 5.73 0.01
N ILE A 50 4.85 6.05 0.82
CA ILE A 50 4.02 7.24 0.72
C ILE A 50 4.79 8.51 1.08
N GLU A 51 5.59 8.49 2.15
CA GLU A 51 6.42 9.62 2.55
C GLU A 51 7.52 9.90 1.52
N ALA A 52 8.15 8.85 0.96
CA ALA A 52 9.08 8.99 -0.15
C ALA A 52 8.41 9.60 -1.40
N ALA A 53 7.17 9.21 -1.68
CA ALA A 53 6.36 9.75 -2.78
C ALA A 53 5.99 11.23 -2.59
N LYS A 54 5.77 11.68 -1.34
CA LYS A 54 5.49 13.08 -1.02
C LYS A 54 6.73 13.96 -1.03
N SER A 55 7.86 13.45 -0.57
CA SER A 55 9.10 14.23 -0.42
C SER A 55 9.86 14.44 -1.74
N GLY A 56 9.52 13.69 -2.79
CA GLY A 56 10.07 13.85 -4.14
C GLY A 56 9.25 14.74 -5.08
N ARG A 57 8.31 15.52 -4.55
CA ARG A 57 7.41 16.39 -5.32
C ARG A 57 7.70 17.86 -5.09
#